data_AF-A0A0C3BD91-F1
#
_entry.id   AF-A0A0C3BD91-F1
#
_cell.length_a   1.000
_cell.length_b   1.000
_cell.length_c   1.000
_cell.angle_alpha   90.00
_cell.angle_beta   90.00
_cell.angle_gamma   90.00
#
_symmetry.space_group_name_H-M   'P 1'
#
loop_
_entity.id
_entity.type
_entity.pdbx_description
1 polymer ?
#
loop_
_entity_poly.entity_id
_entity_poly.type
_entity_poly.pdbx_seq_one_letter_code
_entity_poly.pdbx_strand_id
1 'polypeptide(L)'
;MESKLPEATDNLNDSGLSIWARKLNLTSFRADPWGWNKEWEIALRTLSFSKDVYPVMGSFITRLDPTKLSGHLDSELQRVSNLQNVIGKVCDVMEKGHLATAWLVLPTGGRKRHLLKGMDDACKHASLQQDSRALCPDITISAMLKQRGRVFVDFLDAYLKGKKDAGEHTPYLLPTEGWETPVESIPQSGASAESIVALLACYRNEFISQFMFYALKSILHDLTCGSARMDPVTHFMEMEVSLQPRIKTLPSMRDKPVIRCENCTKRPEEIGRNVKFMLCSVCTSKLDFMVHYCSRACQKDDWREHKKHCGKSKVSKKLPGTVNDPFWIFPEMSDHLRHIPMSAAEKQVTSIGFGNPNTAPAYSPALQRQVSLITADKYADYFLFDEDDCPVRFVLHDTSTKMVFRIVRSGVLSSNEEQWIGFIAECLIKMMGQKPGLSRERILEQLGREYGGDIAEEVAKVERNQRMRALAVSNGRAGNTMLEVLSENMLLLGAVIRSTGQRSV
;
A
#
# COMPACT_ATOMS: atom_id res chain seq x y z
N MET A 1 21.66 23.30 -28.05
CA MET A 1 21.02 22.36 -28.99
C MET A 1 19.53 22.44 -28.78
N GLU A 2 18.84 23.30 -29.53
CA GLU A 2 17.38 23.35 -29.55
C GLU A 2 16.87 22.15 -30.34
N SER A 3 16.49 21.09 -29.64
CA SER A 3 15.85 19.92 -30.23
C SER A 3 14.45 20.32 -30.69
N LYS A 4 14.27 20.61 -31.99
CA LYS A 4 12.95 20.76 -32.60
C LYS A 4 12.20 19.42 -32.46
N LEU A 5 11.20 19.40 -31.58
CA LEU A 5 10.27 18.28 -31.43
C LEU A 5 9.47 18.09 -32.74
N PRO A 6 9.24 16.85 -33.18
CA PRO A 6 8.46 16.58 -34.39
C PRO A 6 6.99 16.97 -34.21
N GLU A 7 6.41 17.57 -35.25
CA GLU A 7 4.98 17.88 -35.34
C GLU A 7 4.17 16.58 -35.32
N ALA A 8 3.27 16.44 -34.33
CA ALA A 8 2.40 15.28 -34.21
C ALA A 8 1.26 15.39 -35.23
N THR A 9 1.23 14.50 -36.21
CA THR A 9 0.11 14.38 -37.17
C THR A 9 -1.07 13.66 -36.51
N ASP A 10 -2.20 14.35 -36.41
CA ASP A 10 -3.45 13.92 -35.78
C ASP A 10 -4.15 12.79 -36.56
N ASN A 11 -3.91 11.54 -36.17
CA ASN A 11 -4.86 10.43 -36.37
C ASN A 11 -5.07 9.76 -35.01
N LEU A 12 -6.05 10.27 -34.26
CA LEU A 12 -6.31 9.95 -32.85
C LEU A 12 -7.12 8.65 -32.63
N ASN A 13 -7.55 7.96 -33.68
CA ASN A 13 -8.61 6.96 -33.56
C ASN A 13 -8.19 5.50 -33.42
N ASP A 14 -6.91 5.11 -33.59
CA ASP A 14 -6.59 3.66 -33.72
C ASP A 14 -5.41 3.13 -32.90
N SER A 15 -4.85 3.94 -32.01
CA SER A 15 -3.91 3.42 -31.01
C SER A 15 -4.28 4.02 -29.67
N GLY A 16 -4.74 3.22 -28.71
CA GLY A 16 -4.96 3.62 -27.31
C GLY A 16 -3.66 4.02 -26.58
N LEU A 17 -2.72 4.66 -27.28
CA LEU A 17 -1.45 5.17 -26.82
C LEU A 17 -1.61 6.64 -26.48
N SER A 18 -1.13 6.98 -25.28
CA SER A 18 -1.19 8.35 -24.78
C SER A 18 -0.36 9.31 -25.64
N ILE A 19 -0.67 10.60 -25.55
CA ILE A 19 0.03 11.64 -26.31
C ILE A 19 1.51 11.68 -25.92
N TRP A 20 1.80 11.65 -24.62
CA TRP A 20 3.17 11.62 -24.13
C TRP A 20 3.90 10.33 -24.47
N ALA A 21 3.24 9.17 -24.42
CA ALA A 21 3.84 7.91 -24.80
C ALA A 21 4.36 7.95 -26.26
N ARG A 22 3.57 8.52 -27.18
CA ARG A 22 3.98 8.72 -28.57
C ARG A 22 5.08 9.78 -28.70
N LYS A 23 4.90 10.96 -28.07
CA LYS A 23 5.83 12.09 -28.17
C LYS A 23 7.22 11.76 -27.61
N LEU A 24 7.29 10.93 -26.57
CA LEU A 24 8.53 10.55 -25.90
C LEU A 24 9.06 9.18 -26.35
N ASN A 25 8.36 8.51 -27.28
CA ASN A 25 8.68 7.16 -27.75
C ASN A 25 8.89 6.16 -26.59
N LEU A 26 7.92 6.12 -25.66
CA LEU A 26 8.00 5.27 -24.47
C LEU A 26 7.74 3.80 -24.81
N THR A 27 8.51 2.92 -24.19
CA THR A 27 8.30 1.47 -24.21
C THR A 27 6.95 1.14 -23.56
N SER A 28 6.23 0.16 -24.10
CA SER A 28 4.96 -0.26 -23.50
C SER A 28 5.16 -0.84 -22.10
N PHE A 29 4.31 -0.43 -21.14
CA PHE A 29 4.31 -1.01 -19.79
C PHE A 29 4.23 -2.54 -19.80
N ARG A 30 3.43 -3.13 -20.71
CA ARG A 30 3.27 -4.59 -20.78
C ARG A 30 4.56 -5.31 -21.23
N ALA A 31 5.39 -4.64 -22.03
CA ALA A 31 6.60 -5.21 -22.58
C ALA A 31 7.76 -5.13 -21.57
N ASP A 32 7.98 -3.95 -20.98
CA ASP A 32 8.97 -3.73 -19.94
C ASP A 32 8.47 -2.68 -18.93
N PRO A 33 7.81 -3.11 -17.83
CA PRO A 33 7.34 -2.21 -16.79
C PRO A 33 8.44 -1.33 -16.19
N TRP A 34 9.67 -1.86 -16.09
CA TRP A 34 10.79 -1.15 -15.48
C TRP A 34 11.43 -0.16 -16.44
N GLY A 35 11.63 -0.57 -17.68
CA GLY A 35 12.06 0.30 -18.78
C GLY A 35 11.11 1.48 -18.94
N TRP A 36 9.81 1.21 -19.03
CA TRP A 36 8.76 2.23 -19.10
C TRP A 36 8.84 3.25 -17.95
N ASN A 37 8.97 2.79 -16.69
CA ASN A 37 9.07 3.73 -15.58
C ASN A 37 10.37 4.54 -15.63
N LYS A 38 11.49 3.92 -16.01
CA LYS A 38 12.79 4.60 -16.11
C LYS A 38 12.75 5.69 -17.19
N GLU A 39 12.15 5.41 -18.34
CA GLU A 39 11.97 6.38 -19.42
C GLU A 39 11.08 7.55 -18.98
N TRP A 40 9.97 7.27 -18.28
CA TRP A 40 9.14 8.32 -17.67
C TRP A 40 9.94 9.20 -16.69
N GLU A 41 10.74 8.63 -15.80
CA GLU A 41 11.55 9.40 -14.85
C GLU A 41 12.63 10.25 -15.53
N ILE A 42 13.13 9.82 -16.70
CA ILE A 42 14.04 10.64 -17.51
C ILE A 42 13.26 11.80 -18.14
N ALA A 43 12.11 11.53 -18.75
CA ALA A 43 11.29 12.55 -19.39
C ALA A 43 10.82 13.62 -18.39
N LEU A 44 10.34 13.22 -17.20
CA LEU A 44 9.86 14.14 -16.16
C LEU A 44 10.93 15.13 -15.68
N ARG A 45 12.23 14.82 -15.82
CA ARG A 45 13.31 15.76 -15.48
C ARG A 45 13.52 16.82 -16.55
N THR A 46 13.10 16.54 -17.78
CA THR A 46 13.26 17.43 -18.93
C THR A 46 12.01 18.25 -19.22
N LEU A 47 10.84 17.79 -18.80
CA LEU A 47 9.57 18.48 -19.01
C LEU A 47 9.43 19.67 -18.06
N SER A 48 9.12 20.83 -18.63
CA SER A 48 8.66 22.00 -17.90
C SER A 48 7.14 22.09 -17.98
N PHE A 49 6.48 22.38 -16.85
CA PHE A 49 5.03 22.53 -16.83
C PHE A 49 4.55 23.63 -17.80
N SER A 50 5.11 24.83 -17.72
CA SER A 50 4.68 25.97 -18.54
C SER A 50 5.06 25.85 -20.01
N LYS A 51 6.20 25.23 -20.34
CA LYS A 51 6.72 25.16 -21.72
C LYS A 51 6.26 23.91 -22.48
N ASP A 52 6.14 22.78 -21.79
CA ASP A 52 5.90 21.49 -22.44
C ASP A 52 4.52 20.94 -22.10
N VAL A 53 4.17 20.92 -20.81
CA VAL A 53 2.98 20.20 -20.33
C VAL A 53 1.70 20.98 -20.57
N TYR A 54 1.66 22.24 -20.16
CA TYR A 54 0.50 23.10 -20.29
C TYR A 54 0.08 23.32 -21.75
N PRO A 55 0.96 23.63 -22.72
CA PRO A 55 0.53 23.83 -24.10
C PRO A 55 -0.12 22.57 -24.70
N VAL A 56 0.42 21.40 -24.39
CA VAL A 56 -0.13 20.12 -24.86
C VAL A 56 -1.46 19.84 -24.17
N MET A 57 -1.49 19.78 -22.83
CA MET A 57 -2.67 19.39 -22.07
C MET A 57 -3.79 20.42 -22.09
N GLY A 58 -3.43 21.70 -22.01
CA GLY A 58 -4.35 22.82 -22.13
C GLY A 58 -5.07 22.82 -23.49
N SER A 59 -4.37 22.48 -24.58
CA SER A 59 -5.01 22.37 -25.90
C SER A 59 -6.08 21.27 -26.01
N PHE A 60 -6.01 20.24 -25.17
CA PHE A 60 -7.08 19.24 -25.08
C PHE A 60 -8.28 19.77 -24.30
N ILE A 61 -8.02 20.52 -23.23
CA ILE A 61 -9.08 21.10 -22.40
C ILE A 61 -9.80 22.23 -23.13
N THR A 62 -9.10 23.05 -23.93
CA THR A 62 -9.74 24.12 -24.72
C THR A 62 -10.69 23.60 -25.79
N ARG A 63 -10.62 22.32 -26.15
CA ARG A 63 -11.60 21.65 -27.04
C ARG A 63 -12.90 21.32 -26.32
N LEU A 64 -12.91 21.34 -24.98
CA LEU A 64 -14.15 21.19 -24.21
C LEU A 64 -14.98 22.47 -24.34
N ASP A 65 -16.29 22.29 -24.36
CA ASP A 65 -17.25 23.39 -24.33
C ASP A 65 -17.00 24.27 -23.08
N PRO A 66 -16.64 25.57 -23.24
CA PRO A 66 -16.36 26.46 -22.11
C PRO A 66 -17.52 26.55 -21.11
N THR A 67 -18.77 26.39 -21.58
CA THR A 67 -19.95 26.43 -20.72
C THR A 67 -20.05 25.21 -19.79
N LYS A 68 -19.40 24.10 -20.15
CA LYS A 68 -19.36 22.86 -19.35
C LYS A 68 -18.12 22.76 -18.47
N LEU A 69 -17.12 23.62 -18.68
CA LEU A 69 -15.83 23.53 -17.99
C LEU A 69 -15.99 23.66 -16.47
N SER A 70 -16.84 24.58 -15.99
CA SER A 70 -17.11 24.74 -14.56
C SER A 70 -17.73 23.48 -13.95
N GLY A 71 -18.78 22.93 -14.57
CA GLY A 71 -19.43 21.71 -14.06
C GLY A 71 -18.50 20.50 -14.10
N HIS A 72 -17.62 20.42 -15.10
CA HIS A 72 -16.58 19.39 -15.17
C HIS A 72 -15.57 19.55 -14.05
N LEU A 73 -15.09 20.77 -13.79
CA LEU A 73 -14.19 21.07 -12.67
C LEU A 73 -14.80 20.69 -11.33
N ASP A 74 -16.06 21.04 -11.07
CA ASP A 74 -16.77 20.70 -9.83
C ASP A 74 -16.89 19.18 -9.63
N SER A 75 -17.23 18.46 -10.71
CA SER A 75 -17.27 16.99 -10.72
C SER A 75 -15.90 16.40 -10.38
N GLU A 76 -14.84 16.94 -10.98
CA GLU A 76 -13.46 16.48 -10.75
C GLU A 76 -12.97 16.79 -9.33
N LEU A 77 -13.28 17.96 -8.77
CA LEU A 77 -12.98 18.33 -7.39
C LEU A 77 -13.66 17.37 -6.40
N GLN A 78 -14.94 17.09 -6.61
CA GLN A 78 -15.69 16.13 -5.78
C GLN A 78 -15.07 14.73 -5.86
N ARG A 79 -14.63 14.34 -7.04
CA ARG A 79 -13.99 13.05 -7.30
C ARG A 79 -12.67 12.89 -6.56
N VAL A 80 -11.81 13.91 -6.63
CA VAL A 80 -10.55 13.97 -5.88
C VAL A 80 -10.82 13.88 -4.38
N SER A 81 -11.75 14.69 -3.88
CA SER A 81 -12.12 14.73 -2.46
C SER A 81 -12.58 13.35 -1.95
N ASN A 82 -13.44 12.67 -2.72
CA ASN A 82 -13.90 11.32 -2.41
C ASN A 82 -12.76 10.30 -2.34
N LEU A 83 -11.86 10.31 -3.33
CA LEU A 83 -10.72 9.39 -3.37
C LEU A 83 -9.75 9.64 -2.21
N GLN A 84 -9.52 10.90 -1.86
CA GLN A 84 -8.71 11.28 -0.69
C GLN A 84 -9.32 10.79 0.63
N ASN A 85 -10.64 10.89 0.79
CA ASN A 85 -11.33 10.35 1.97
C ASN A 85 -11.19 8.82 2.07
N VAL A 86 -11.16 8.10 0.94
CA VAL A 86 -10.91 6.65 0.91
C VAL A 86 -9.50 6.34 1.37
N ILE A 87 -8.51 7.07 0.84
CA ILE A 87 -7.12 6.88 1.22
C ILE A 87 -6.95 7.11 2.72
N GLY A 88 -7.58 8.15 3.28
CA GLY A 88 -7.64 8.38 4.72
C GLY A 88 -8.17 7.17 5.48
N LYS A 89 -9.34 6.65 5.11
CA LYS A 89 -9.93 5.46 5.76
C LYS A 89 -9.07 4.20 5.62
N VAL A 90 -8.47 3.97 4.45
CA VAL A 90 -7.53 2.86 4.24
C VAL A 90 -6.32 3.02 5.14
N CYS A 91 -5.77 4.22 5.25
CA CYS A 91 -4.63 4.49 6.11
C CYS A 91 -4.99 4.35 7.59
N ASP A 92 -6.14 4.85 8.06
CA ASP A 92 -6.59 4.66 9.45
C ASP A 92 -6.66 3.18 9.83
N VAL A 93 -7.18 2.34 8.91
CA VAL A 93 -7.21 0.88 9.09
C VAL A 93 -5.80 0.30 9.12
N MET A 94 -4.90 0.76 8.25
CA MET A 94 -3.54 0.24 8.19
C MET A 94 -2.61 0.83 9.26
N GLU A 95 -2.88 1.99 9.83
CA GLU A 95 -2.14 2.60 10.93
C GLU A 95 -2.36 1.80 12.21
N LYS A 96 -3.60 1.34 12.46
CA LYS A 96 -3.87 0.30 13.46
C LYS A 96 -3.04 -0.98 13.22
N GLY A 97 -2.64 -1.22 11.97
CA GLY A 97 -1.80 -2.34 11.54
C GLY A 97 -0.33 -1.98 11.24
N HIS A 98 0.17 -0.83 11.68
CA HIS A 98 1.57 -0.40 11.48
C HIS A 98 2.06 -0.35 10.02
N LEU A 99 1.28 0.23 9.10
CA LEU A 99 1.66 0.39 7.68
C LEU A 99 3.09 0.89 7.47
N ALA A 100 3.47 1.96 8.16
CA ALA A 100 4.79 2.56 8.03
C ALA A 100 5.89 1.55 8.35
N THR A 101 5.72 0.79 9.44
CA THR A 101 6.62 -0.28 9.84
C THR A 101 6.67 -1.37 8.78
N ALA A 102 5.51 -1.88 8.35
CA ALA A 102 5.42 -2.89 7.32
C ALA A 102 6.15 -2.46 6.05
N TRP A 103 5.94 -1.21 5.62
CA TRP A 103 6.59 -0.62 4.46
C TRP A 103 8.11 -0.48 4.61
N LEU A 104 8.59 -0.03 5.76
CA LEU A 104 10.03 0.19 5.99
C LEU A 104 10.82 -1.12 6.11
N VAL A 105 10.19 -2.16 6.63
CA VAL A 105 10.75 -3.52 6.74
C VAL A 105 10.77 -4.24 5.40
N LEU A 106 9.90 -3.86 4.45
CA LEU A 106 9.90 -4.46 3.12
C LEU A 106 11.26 -4.33 2.43
N PRO A 107 11.78 -5.43 1.84
CA PRO A 107 12.94 -5.36 0.97
C PRO A 107 12.71 -4.35 -0.15
N THR A 108 13.78 -3.70 -0.62
CA THR A 108 13.69 -2.69 -1.69
C THR A 108 12.98 -3.23 -2.93
N GLY A 109 13.19 -4.50 -3.31
CA GLY A 109 12.46 -5.12 -4.43
C GLY A 109 10.94 -5.21 -4.20
N GLY A 110 10.52 -5.51 -2.96
CA GLY A 110 9.10 -5.52 -2.57
C GLY A 110 8.48 -4.13 -2.67
N ARG A 111 9.13 -3.11 -2.09
CA ARG A 111 8.70 -1.70 -2.19
C ARG A 111 8.59 -1.24 -3.64
N LYS A 112 9.64 -1.49 -4.44
CA LYS A 112 9.70 -1.13 -5.86
C LYS A 112 8.47 -1.68 -6.60
N ARG A 113 8.14 -2.95 -6.39
CA ARG A 113 6.99 -3.61 -7.02
C ARG A 113 5.66 -2.95 -6.63
N HIS A 114 5.43 -2.65 -5.36
CA HIS A 114 4.19 -2.02 -4.92
C HIS A 114 4.01 -0.62 -5.50
N LEU A 115 5.08 0.18 -5.55
CA LEU A 115 5.05 1.50 -6.20
C LEU A 115 4.78 1.38 -7.70
N LEU A 116 5.42 0.41 -8.36
CA LEU A 116 5.18 0.16 -9.78
C LEU A 116 3.74 -0.27 -10.06
N LYS A 117 3.18 -1.12 -9.19
CA LYS A 117 1.77 -1.53 -9.27
C LYS A 117 0.83 -0.36 -9.05
N GLY A 118 1.11 0.50 -8.08
CA GLY A 118 0.38 1.74 -7.85
C GLY A 118 0.38 2.65 -9.07
N MET A 119 1.55 2.78 -9.71
CA MET A 119 1.73 3.61 -10.91
C MET A 119 0.97 3.06 -12.13
N ASP A 120 1.07 1.75 -12.38
CA ASP A 120 0.35 1.04 -13.44
C ASP A 120 -1.17 1.20 -13.31
N ASP A 121 -1.70 0.93 -12.13
CA ASP A 121 -3.14 1.04 -11.91
C ASP A 121 -3.61 2.50 -11.88
N ALA A 122 -2.82 3.45 -11.39
CA ALA A 122 -3.12 4.87 -11.54
C ALA A 122 -3.26 5.29 -13.01
N CYS A 123 -2.35 4.83 -13.87
CA CYS A 123 -2.41 5.09 -15.31
C CYS A 123 -3.66 4.49 -15.98
N LYS A 124 -4.26 3.44 -15.41
CA LYS A 124 -5.50 2.84 -15.94
C LYS A 124 -6.77 3.54 -15.46
N HIS A 125 -6.70 4.25 -14.34
CA HIS A 125 -7.87 4.77 -13.63
C HIS A 125 -7.97 6.29 -13.60
N ALA A 126 -6.87 7.00 -13.89
CA ALA A 126 -6.87 8.44 -13.97
C ALA A 126 -7.62 8.96 -15.22
N SER A 127 -8.21 10.15 -15.12
CA SER A 127 -8.98 10.74 -16.24
C SER A 127 -8.14 10.93 -17.50
N LEU A 128 -6.86 11.31 -17.36
CA LEU A 128 -5.91 11.40 -18.47
C LEU A 128 -5.00 10.17 -18.57
N GLN A 129 -5.37 9.06 -17.94
CA GLN A 129 -4.63 7.80 -17.98
C GLN A 129 -3.12 7.98 -17.65
N GLN A 130 -2.22 7.48 -18.50
CA GLN A 130 -0.78 7.67 -18.33
C GLN A 130 -0.31 9.10 -18.66
N ASP A 131 -1.08 9.89 -19.40
CA ASP A 131 -0.73 11.28 -19.70
C ASP A 131 -0.73 12.16 -18.44
N SER A 132 -1.53 11.79 -17.44
CA SER A 132 -1.50 12.40 -16.10
C SER A 132 -0.12 12.36 -15.46
N ARG A 133 0.77 11.41 -15.83
CA ARG A 133 2.14 11.37 -15.28
C ARG A 133 2.92 12.64 -15.55
N ALA A 134 2.71 13.28 -16.69
CA ALA A 134 3.39 14.53 -17.04
C ALA A 134 3.05 15.68 -16.09
N LEU A 135 1.91 15.60 -15.37
CA LEU A 135 1.50 16.58 -14.36
C LEU A 135 2.14 16.31 -12.98
N CYS A 136 2.81 15.17 -12.81
CA CYS A 136 3.17 14.61 -11.51
C CYS A 136 4.70 14.35 -11.38
N PRO A 137 5.57 15.36 -11.55
CA PRO A 137 7.02 15.15 -11.44
C PRO A 137 7.48 14.74 -10.04
N ASP A 138 6.68 15.02 -9.01
CA ASP A 138 7.00 14.80 -7.60
C ASP A 138 6.89 13.32 -7.18
N ILE A 139 6.09 12.53 -7.90
CA ILE A 139 5.83 11.12 -7.58
C ILE A 139 6.53 10.18 -8.55
N THR A 140 7.82 9.96 -8.32
CA THR A 140 8.63 8.96 -9.05
C THR A 140 8.98 7.78 -8.16
N ILE A 141 9.15 6.58 -8.73
CA ILE A 141 9.52 5.40 -7.95
C ILE A 141 10.89 5.60 -7.32
N SER A 142 11.85 6.19 -8.06
CA SER A 142 13.16 6.48 -7.51
C SER A 142 13.12 7.49 -6.35
N ALA A 143 12.31 8.54 -6.43
CA ALA A 143 12.12 9.49 -5.32
C ALA A 143 11.49 8.80 -4.11
N MET A 144 10.41 8.04 -4.32
CA MET A 144 9.69 7.34 -3.25
C MET A 144 10.53 6.27 -2.56
N LEU A 145 11.56 5.72 -3.22
CA LEU A 145 12.50 4.75 -2.64
C LEU A 145 13.71 5.38 -1.94
N LYS A 146 13.90 6.70 -2.02
CA LYS A 146 14.96 7.40 -1.27
C LYS A 146 14.77 7.15 0.22
N GLN A 147 15.90 7.18 0.95
CA GLN A 147 15.93 6.89 2.39
C GLN A 147 15.17 5.59 2.71
N ARG A 148 15.33 4.59 1.83
CA ARG A 148 14.68 3.27 1.92
C ARG A 148 13.17 3.34 2.06
N GLY A 149 12.53 4.15 1.22
CA GLY A 149 11.08 4.23 1.26
C GLY A 149 10.53 5.17 2.33
N ARG A 150 11.36 5.79 3.18
CA ARG A 150 10.89 6.77 4.17
C ARG A 150 10.16 7.94 3.50
N VAL A 151 10.68 8.39 2.37
CA VAL A 151 10.07 9.46 1.56
C VAL A 151 8.64 9.12 1.15
N PHE A 152 8.31 7.86 0.86
CA PHE A 152 6.93 7.45 0.57
C PHE A 152 6.00 7.58 1.79
N VAL A 153 6.50 7.23 2.99
CA VAL A 153 5.70 7.36 4.22
C VAL A 153 5.53 8.83 4.58
N ASP A 154 6.59 9.63 4.53
CA ASP A 154 6.51 11.08 4.78
C ASP A 154 5.56 11.77 3.79
N PHE A 155 5.60 11.36 2.52
CA PHE A 155 4.66 11.83 1.51
C PHE A 155 3.22 11.48 1.87
N LEU A 156 2.96 10.23 2.28
CA LEU A 156 1.64 9.79 2.71
C LEU A 156 1.15 10.59 3.93
N ASP A 157 1.99 10.74 4.96
CA ASP A 157 1.66 11.47 6.20
C ASP A 157 1.33 12.93 5.89
N ALA A 158 2.16 13.60 5.08
CA ALA A 158 1.93 14.98 4.65
C ALA A 158 0.63 15.11 3.82
N TYR A 159 0.37 14.15 2.94
CA TYR A 159 -0.82 14.11 2.11
C TYR A 159 -2.10 13.96 2.93
N LEU A 160 -2.11 13.02 3.88
CA LEU A 160 -3.23 12.78 4.80
C LEU A 160 -3.47 13.96 5.72
N LYS A 161 -2.39 14.57 6.24
CA LYS A 161 -2.48 15.79 7.04
C LYS A 161 -3.10 16.92 6.22
N GLY A 162 -2.63 17.17 5.01
CA GLY A 162 -3.19 18.18 4.12
C GLY A 162 -4.68 17.94 3.83
N LYS A 163 -5.08 16.67 3.62
CA LYS A 163 -6.50 16.31 3.47
C LYS A 163 -7.31 16.60 4.73
N LYS A 164 -6.80 16.25 5.91
CA LYS A 164 -7.47 16.53 7.18
C LYS A 164 -7.67 18.04 7.38
N ASP A 165 -6.64 18.84 7.09
CA ASP A 165 -6.66 20.29 7.24
C ASP A 165 -7.65 20.95 6.25
N ALA A 166 -7.84 20.39 5.05
CA ALA A 166 -8.81 20.87 4.06
C ALA A 166 -10.29 20.59 4.47
N GLY A 167 -10.54 19.58 5.30
CA GLY A 167 -11.87 19.15 5.70
C GLY A 167 -12.46 18.03 4.83
N GLU A 168 -13.57 17.41 5.25
CA GLU A 168 -14.11 16.19 4.63
C GLU A 168 -14.56 16.40 3.17
N HIS A 169 -15.23 17.52 2.87
CA HIS A 169 -15.80 17.77 1.54
C HIS A 169 -14.87 18.52 0.59
N THR A 170 -13.81 19.14 1.10
CA THR A 170 -12.86 19.90 0.27
C THR A 170 -11.71 19.00 -0.18
N PRO A 171 -11.35 18.98 -1.48
CA PRO A 171 -10.15 18.29 -1.91
C PRO A 171 -8.89 19.04 -1.43
N TYR A 172 -7.89 18.30 -0.98
CA TYR A 172 -6.56 18.85 -0.75
C TYR A 172 -5.78 18.89 -2.06
N LEU A 173 -5.34 20.08 -2.47
CA LEU A 173 -4.49 20.24 -3.64
C LEU A 173 -3.03 20.33 -3.18
N LEU A 174 -2.25 19.29 -3.48
CA LEU A 174 -0.85 19.20 -3.06
C LEU A 174 -0.03 20.36 -3.65
N PRO A 175 0.57 21.24 -2.81
CA PRO A 175 1.38 22.37 -3.27
C PRO A 175 2.67 21.88 -3.95
N THR A 176 3.17 22.63 -4.94
CA THR A 176 4.39 22.28 -5.68
C THR A 176 4.96 23.52 -6.33
N GLU A 177 6.27 23.75 -6.15
CA GLU A 177 6.96 24.95 -6.63
C GLU A 177 6.72 25.24 -8.13
N GLY A 178 6.63 24.19 -8.97
CA GLY A 178 6.37 24.32 -10.41
C GLY A 178 4.93 24.69 -10.80
N TRP A 179 3.97 24.56 -9.89
CA TRP A 179 2.56 24.92 -10.08
C TRP A 179 2.20 26.26 -9.45
N GLU A 180 3.02 26.73 -8.52
CA GLU A 180 2.88 28.04 -7.86
C GLU A 180 3.50 29.19 -8.66
N THR A 181 4.22 28.88 -9.75
CA THR A 181 4.74 29.92 -10.65
C THR A 181 3.55 30.69 -11.27
N PRO A 182 3.58 32.03 -11.30
CA PRO A 182 2.44 32.83 -11.75
C PRO A 182 1.92 32.37 -13.12
N VAL A 183 0.60 32.27 -13.22
CA VAL A 183 -0.17 32.09 -14.47
C VAL A 183 0.30 33.07 -15.55
N GLU A 184 0.91 34.18 -15.16
CA GLU A 184 1.57 35.19 -16.01
C GLU A 184 2.60 34.62 -16.99
N SER A 185 3.23 33.47 -16.69
CA SER A 185 4.16 32.81 -17.61
C SER A 185 3.46 32.06 -18.75
N ILE A 186 2.14 31.92 -18.70
CA ILE A 186 1.32 31.27 -19.72
C ILE A 186 0.95 32.32 -20.78
N PRO A 187 1.29 32.11 -22.07
CA PRO A 187 1.12 33.11 -23.15
C PRO A 187 -0.31 33.63 -23.42
N GLN A 188 -1.31 33.14 -22.70
CA GLN A 188 -2.74 33.47 -22.86
C GLN A 188 -3.39 33.69 -21.49
N SER A 189 -3.08 34.80 -20.81
CA SER A 189 -3.73 35.15 -19.53
C SER A 189 -5.16 35.65 -19.76
N GLY A 190 -6.14 34.75 -19.71
CA GLY A 190 -7.56 35.06 -19.66
C GLY A 190 -8.28 34.17 -18.64
N ALA A 191 -9.54 34.50 -18.30
CA ALA A 191 -10.34 33.73 -17.33
C ALA A 191 -10.45 32.22 -17.68
N SER A 192 -10.35 31.86 -18.96
CA SER A 192 -10.29 30.47 -19.41
C SER A 192 -9.00 29.77 -18.98
N ALA A 193 -7.86 30.46 -18.96
CA ALA A 193 -6.57 29.88 -18.59
C ALA A 193 -6.54 29.48 -17.11
N GLU A 194 -7.13 30.29 -16.22
CA GLU A 194 -7.26 29.97 -14.80
C GLU A 194 -8.09 28.69 -14.59
N SER A 195 -9.23 28.57 -15.30
CA SER A 195 -10.08 27.38 -15.24
C SER A 195 -9.37 26.12 -15.78
N ILE A 196 -8.57 26.27 -16.84
CA ILE A 196 -7.75 25.18 -17.39
C ILE A 196 -6.67 24.75 -16.39
N VAL A 197 -5.95 25.71 -15.78
CA VAL A 197 -4.92 25.40 -14.77
C VAL A 197 -5.55 24.73 -13.56
N ALA A 198 -6.70 25.20 -13.07
CA ALA A 198 -7.44 24.59 -11.98
C ALA A 198 -7.84 23.15 -12.31
N LEU A 199 -8.34 22.89 -13.51
CA LEU A 199 -8.70 21.55 -13.96
C LEU A 199 -7.47 20.62 -14.07
N LEU A 200 -6.36 21.12 -14.61
CA LEU A 200 -5.10 20.37 -14.65
C LEU A 200 -4.56 20.04 -13.25
N ALA A 201 -4.69 20.98 -12.30
CA ALA A 201 -4.35 20.74 -10.90
C ALA A 201 -5.25 19.67 -10.27
N CYS A 202 -6.53 19.60 -10.66
CA CYS A 202 -7.43 18.53 -10.25
C CYS A 202 -6.98 17.18 -10.81
N TYR A 203 -6.71 17.07 -12.11
CA TYR A 203 -6.20 15.83 -12.72
C TYR A 203 -4.88 15.36 -12.12
N ARG A 204 -3.99 16.30 -11.78
CA ARG A 204 -2.76 16.00 -11.04
C ARG A 204 -3.05 15.33 -9.70
N ASN A 205 -3.89 15.96 -8.87
CA ASN A 205 -4.22 15.46 -7.53
C ASN A 205 -5.01 14.17 -7.57
N GLU A 206 -5.85 14.00 -8.59
CA GLU A 206 -6.51 12.74 -8.85
C GLU A 206 -5.51 11.62 -9.12
N PHE A 207 -4.56 11.83 -10.04
CA PHE A 207 -3.56 10.82 -10.36
C PHE A 207 -2.71 10.46 -9.14
N ILE A 208 -2.30 11.44 -8.34
CA ILE A 208 -1.60 11.21 -7.06
C ILE A 208 -2.47 10.36 -6.13
N SER A 209 -3.75 10.68 -5.99
CA SER A 209 -4.68 9.91 -5.17
C SER A 209 -4.77 8.45 -5.65
N GLN A 210 -4.92 8.23 -6.96
CA GLN A 210 -5.00 6.89 -7.55
C GLN A 210 -3.70 6.11 -7.28
N PHE A 211 -2.54 6.75 -7.47
CA PHE A 211 -1.24 6.15 -7.20
C PHE A 211 -1.12 5.68 -5.75
N MET A 212 -1.47 6.55 -4.79
CA MET A 212 -1.44 6.21 -3.36
C MET A 212 -2.42 5.07 -3.05
N PHE A 213 -3.67 5.19 -3.50
CA PHE A 213 -4.68 4.16 -3.28
C PHE A 213 -4.25 2.79 -3.79
N TYR A 214 -3.74 2.69 -5.03
CA TYR A 214 -3.33 1.41 -5.60
C TYR A 214 -2.02 0.87 -5.04
N ALA A 215 -1.08 1.74 -4.64
CA ALA A 215 0.11 1.31 -3.92
C ALA A 215 -0.27 0.70 -2.56
N LEU A 216 -1.11 1.39 -1.78
CA LEU A 216 -1.63 0.91 -0.49
C LEU A 216 -2.43 -0.38 -0.64
N LYS A 217 -3.35 -0.43 -1.61
CA LYS A 217 -4.12 -1.64 -1.93
C LYS A 217 -3.20 -2.82 -2.27
N SER A 218 -2.13 -2.58 -3.02
CA SER A 218 -1.17 -3.64 -3.36
C SER A 218 -0.41 -4.14 -2.12
N ILE A 219 -0.03 -3.25 -1.20
CA ILE A 219 0.63 -3.63 0.06
C ILE A 219 -0.34 -4.44 0.93
N LEU A 220 -1.55 -3.92 1.12
CA LEU A 220 -2.58 -4.53 1.95
C LEU A 220 -3.00 -5.89 1.40
N HIS A 221 -3.10 -6.05 0.07
CA HIS A 221 -3.35 -7.34 -0.57
C HIS A 221 -2.31 -8.38 -0.17
N ASP A 222 -1.02 -8.05 -0.27
CA ASP A 222 0.03 -9.00 0.04
C ASP A 222 0.12 -9.31 1.54
N LEU A 223 -0.11 -8.31 2.41
CA LEU A 223 -0.25 -8.51 3.86
C LEU A 223 -1.40 -9.47 4.17
N THR A 224 -2.59 -9.16 3.67
CA THR A 224 -3.80 -9.95 3.94
C THR A 224 -3.70 -11.36 3.40
N CYS A 225 -3.12 -11.57 2.21
CA CYS A 225 -2.98 -12.88 1.60
C CYS A 225 -1.80 -13.70 2.15
N GLY A 226 -0.99 -13.17 3.07
CA GLY A 226 0.18 -13.86 3.60
C GLY A 226 1.16 -14.25 2.49
N SER A 227 1.38 -13.34 1.52
CA SER A 227 2.32 -13.56 0.42
C SER A 227 3.71 -13.87 0.99
N ALA A 228 4.42 -14.88 0.47
CA ALA A 228 5.77 -15.24 0.94
C ALA A 228 6.77 -14.07 0.89
N ARG A 229 6.47 -13.03 0.09
CA ARG A 229 7.27 -11.80 0.01
C ARG A 229 7.10 -10.89 1.23
N MET A 230 6.04 -11.10 2.00
CA MET A 230 5.73 -10.42 3.25
C MET A 230 6.24 -11.20 4.46
N ASP A 231 6.87 -12.37 4.29
CA ASP A 231 7.44 -13.14 5.41
C ASP A 231 8.36 -12.29 6.30
N PRO A 232 9.27 -11.44 5.77
CA PRO A 232 10.09 -10.58 6.62
C PRO A 232 9.27 -9.56 7.41
N VAL A 233 8.16 -9.07 6.84
CA VAL A 233 7.29 -8.08 7.45
C VAL A 233 6.41 -8.70 8.53
N THR A 234 5.73 -9.80 8.20
CA THR A 234 4.88 -10.54 9.13
C THR A 234 5.68 -11.05 10.30
N HIS A 235 6.85 -11.65 10.03
CA HIS A 235 7.77 -12.07 11.08
C HIS A 235 8.23 -10.90 11.97
N PHE A 236 8.54 -9.76 11.37
CA PHE A 236 8.93 -8.57 12.13
C PHE A 236 7.79 -8.05 13.01
N MET A 237 6.57 -7.96 12.46
CA MET A 237 5.38 -7.52 13.19
C MET A 237 4.99 -8.47 14.32
N GLU A 238 5.21 -9.78 14.14
CA GLU A 238 5.03 -10.80 15.19
C GLU A 238 5.98 -10.58 16.37
N MET A 239 7.23 -10.17 16.11
CA MET A 239 8.19 -9.87 17.16
C MET A 239 7.92 -8.54 17.89
N GLU A 240 7.30 -7.57 17.21
CA GLU A 240 7.14 -6.19 17.69
C GLU A 240 6.01 -5.94 18.69
N VAL A 241 5.19 -6.93 19.04
CA VAL A 241 4.14 -6.78 20.07
C VAL A 241 4.73 -6.26 21.40
N SER A 242 6.03 -6.49 21.64
CA SER A 242 6.78 -5.97 22.79
C SER A 242 7.54 -4.64 22.58
N LEU A 243 7.59 -4.09 21.36
CA LEU A 243 8.50 -2.99 20.96
C LEU A 243 7.80 -1.71 20.47
N GLN A 244 6.47 -1.63 20.54
CA GLN A 244 5.63 -0.48 20.17
C GLN A 244 6.21 0.92 20.48
N PRO A 245 6.81 1.21 21.65
CA PRO A 245 7.35 2.54 21.94
C PRO A 245 8.49 2.99 21.00
N ARG A 246 9.18 2.03 20.35
CA ARG A 246 10.37 2.28 19.53
C ARG A 246 10.06 2.55 18.05
N ILE A 247 8.84 2.31 17.59
CA ILE A 247 8.42 2.68 16.22
C ILE A 247 8.57 4.21 16.01
N LYS A 248 8.34 5.01 17.05
CA LYS A 248 8.55 6.47 16.97
C LYS A 248 10.01 6.89 16.77
N THR A 249 10.97 5.97 16.96
CA THR A 249 12.39 6.20 16.66
C THR A 249 12.82 5.66 15.29
N LEU A 250 11.89 5.12 14.48
CA LEU A 250 12.13 4.84 13.04
C LEU A 250 12.83 6.01 12.29
N PRO A 251 12.54 7.30 12.56
CA PRO A 251 13.22 8.41 11.91
C PRO A 251 14.74 8.48 12.18
N SER A 252 15.25 7.87 13.25
CA SER A 252 16.69 7.84 13.56
C SER A 252 17.43 6.63 12.95
N MET A 253 16.73 5.82 12.15
CA MET A 253 17.31 4.62 11.58
C MET A 253 18.37 4.92 10.53
N ARG A 254 19.49 4.21 10.63
CA ARG A 254 20.62 4.39 9.72
C ARG A 254 20.26 3.91 8.31
N ASP A 255 20.42 4.77 7.31
CA ASP A 255 20.25 4.47 5.87
C ASP A 255 21.19 3.38 5.31
N LYS A 256 22.20 2.96 6.08
CA LYS A 256 23.13 1.89 5.71
C LYS A 256 23.32 0.94 6.89
N PRO A 257 23.41 -0.38 6.65
CA PRO A 257 23.84 -1.30 7.68
C PRO A 257 25.19 -0.84 8.25
N VAL A 258 25.39 -1.06 9.54
CA VAL A 258 26.67 -0.83 10.19
C VAL A 258 27.71 -1.75 9.55
N ILE A 259 28.77 -1.17 9.03
CA ILE A 259 29.92 -1.94 8.56
C ILE A 259 30.71 -2.38 9.79
N ARG A 260 30.98 -3.67 9.90
CA ARG A 260 31.83 -4.25 10.95
C ARG A 260 32.86 -5.18 10.34
N CYS A 261 34.01 -5.31 10.99
CA CYS A 261 35.02 -6.25 10.55
C CYS A 261 34.58 -7.67 10.90
N GLU A 262 34.59 -8.57 9.92
CA GLU A 262 34.20 -9.97 10.15
C GLU A 262 35.13 -10.68 11.15
N ASN A 263 36.39 -10.22 11.28
CA ASN A 263 37.33 -10.75 12.25
C ASN A 263 37.17 -10.12 13.65
N CYS A 264 37.46 -8.82 13.77
CA CYS A 264 37.57 -8.14 15.08
C CYS A 264 36.29 -7.40 15.50
N THR A 265 35.22 -7.44 14.71
CA THR A 265 33.90 -6.82 14.95
C THR A 265 33.84 -5.29 15.06
N LYS A 266 35.01 -4.63 15.02
CA LYS A 266 35.15 -3.18 15.09
C LYS A 266 34.47 -2.47 13.92
N ARG A 267 33.92 -1.29 14.20
CA ARG A 267 33.29 -0.35 13.27
C ARG A 267 34.31 0.65 12.71
N PRO A 268 34.03 1.33 11.58
CA PRO A 268 34.88 2.40 11.08
C PRO A 268 35.22 3.46 12.13
N GLU A 269 34.24 3.87 12.93
CA GLU A 269 34.41 4.92 13.93
C GLU A 269 35.38 4.54 15.06
N GLU A 270 35.52 3.24 15.36
CA GLU A 270 36.38 2.71 16.42
C GLU A 270 37.84 2.53 15.97
N ILE A 271 38.10 2.55 14.67
CA ILE A 271 39.44 2.33 14.10
C ILE A 271 40.08 3.66 13.70
N GLY A 272 39.27 4.62 13.26
CA GLY A 272 39.70 5.97 12.93
C GLY A 272 38.81 6.60 11.86
N ARG A 273 38.83 7.94 11.78
CA ARG A 273 38.11 8.65 10.71
C ARG A 273 38.67 8.23 9.35
N ASN A 274 37.79 7.92 8.40
CA ASN A 274 38.10 7.58 7.01
C ASN A 274 38.78 6.22 6.74
N VAL A 275 38.71 5.24 7.66
CA VAL A 275 39.19 3.88 7.38
C VAL A 275 38.29 3.21 6.34
N LYS A 276 38.86 2.86 5.18
CA LYS A 276 38.18 2.07 4.16
C LYS A 276 38.27 0.60 4.50
N PHE A 277 37.12 -0.05 4.71
CA PHE A 277 37.07 -1.49 4.91
C PHE A 277 37.33 -2.18 3.58
N MET A 278 38.14 -3.24 3.62
CA MET A 278 38.39 -4.10 2.48
C MET A 278 37.26 -5.11 2.34
N LEU A 279 36.94 -5.47 1.10
CA LEU A 279 35.93 -6.49 0.77
C LEU A 279 36.61 -7.76 0.28
N CYS A 280 36.04 -8.92 0.63
CA CYS A 280 36.41 -10.17 -0.02
C CYS A 280 35.87 -10.19 -1.46
N SER A 281 36.75 -9.97 -2.44
CA SER A 281 36.39 -9.89 -3.87
C SER A 281 35.69 -11.15 -4.39
N VAL A 282 36.06 -12.32 -3.88
CA VAL A 282 35.46 -13.60 -4.28
C VAL A 282 34.00 -13.69 -3.82
N CYS A 283 33.70 -13.31 -2.57
CA CYS A 283 32.32 -13.33 -2.07
C CYS A 283 31.45 -12.27 -2.74
N THR A 284 32.00 -11.07 -2.96
CA THR A 284 31.28 -9.99 -3.65
C THR A 284 30.93 -10.39 -5.08
N SER A 285 31.87 -10.98 -5.83
CA SER A 285 31.64 -11.38 -7.23
C SER A 285 30.78 -12.63 -7.39
N LYS A 286 31.00 -13.68 -6.59
CA LYS A 286 30.32 -14.98 -6.78
C LYS A 286 28.97 -15.08 -6.08
N LEU A 287 28.78 -14.38 -4.96
CA LEU A 287 27.61 -14.57 -4.10
C LEU A 287 26.77 -13.31 -3.94
N ASP A 288 27.21 -12.16 -4.46
CA ASP A 288 26.65 -10.85 -4.12
C ASP A 288 26.54 -10.68 -2.59
N PHE A 289 27.66 -10.95 -1.91
CA PHE A 289 27.77 -10.99 -0.46
C PHE A 289 29.00 -10.21 0.01
N MET A 290 28.79 -9.18 0.82
CA MET A 290 29.85 -8.27 1.26
C MET A 290 30.42 -8.68 2.62
N VAL A 291 31.63 -9.23 2.61
CA VAL A 291 32.40 -9.52 3.82
C VAL A 291 33.46 -8.45 4.00
N HIS A 292 33.38 -7.71 5.11
CA HIS A 292 34.18 -6.53 5.36
C HIS A 292 35.32 -6.82 6.34
N TYR A 293 36.52 -6.32 6.06
CA TYR A 293 37.69 -6.41 6.93
C TYR A 293 38.31 -5.04 7.12
N CYS A 294 38.66 -4.68 8.34
CA CYS A 294 39.29 -3.38 8.59
C CYS A 294 40.78 -3.33 8.22
N SER A 295 41.44 -4.48 8.07
CA SER A 295 42.85 -4.59 7.73
C SER A 295 43.19 -5.93 7.10
N ARG A 296 44.34 -6.01 6.42
CA ARG A 296 44.86 -7.26 5.83
C ARG A 296 45.26 -8.29 6.87
N ALA A 297 45.67 -7.84 8.05
CA ALA A 297 45.89 -8.70 9.20
C ALA A 297 44.57 -9.39 9.59
N CYS A 298 43.51 -8.62 9.83
CA CYS A 298 42.20 -9.19 10.17
C CYS A 298 41.64 -10.15 9.11
N GLN A 299 41.85 -9.86 7.82
CA GLN A 299 41.45 -10.78 6.76
C GLN A 299 42.26 -12.08 6.79
N LYS A 300 43.59 -12.01 6.99
CA LYS A 300 44.46 -13.19 7.08
C LYS A 300 44.12 -14.05 8.29
N ASP A 301 43.82 -13.42 9.43
CA ASP A 301 43.48 -14.12 10.68
C ASP A 301 42.16 -14.91 10.52
N ASP A 302 41.15 -14.28 9.92
CA ASP A 302 39.85 -14.91 9.65
C ASP A 302 39.88 -15.89 8.46
N TRP A 303 40.93 -15.85 7.62
CA TRP A 303 40.99 -16.58 6.35
C TRP A 303 40.82 -18.08 6.51
N ARG A 304 41.35 -18.68 7.59
CA ARG A 304 41.24 -20.14 7.81
C ARG A 304 39.79 -20.60 7.93
N GLU A 305 38.96 -19.82 8.61
CA GLU A 305 37.52 -20.09 8.73
C GLU A 305 36.77 -19.64 7.47
N HIS A 306 37.02 -18.42 7.00
CA HIS A 306 36.35 -17.86 5.85
C HIS A 306 36.55 -18.69 4.57
N LYS A 307 37.76 -19.23 4.32
CA LYS A 307 38.09 -20.01 3.12
C LYS A 307 37.22 -21.25 2.96
N LYS A 308 36.69 -21.82 4.05
CA LYS A 308 35.79 -22.99 3.99
C LYS A 308 34.51 -22.69 3.19
N HIS A 309 34.06 -21.43 3.22
CA HIS A 309 32.79 -20.98 2.64
C HIS A 309 32.94 -19.89 1.57
N CYS A 310 34.13 -19.30 1.42
CA CYS A 310 34.43 -18.22 0.50
C CYS A 310 34.00 -18.54 -0.94
N GLY A 311 33.05 -17.77 -1.47
CA GLY A 311 32.51 -17.97 -2.82
C GLY A 311 31.66 -19.23 -3.01
N LYS A 312 31.33 -19.96 -1.93
CA LYS A 312 30.50 -21.19 -1.95
C LYS A 312 29.15 -20.98 -1.27
N SER A 313 29.13 -20.33 -0.12
CA SER A 313 27.91 -20.08 0.65
C SER A 313 27.96 -18.75 1.39
N LYS A 314 26.79 -18.15 1.62
CA LYS A 314 26.64 -16.89 2.38
C LYS A 314 26.76 -17.18 3.88
N VAL A 315 27.99 -17.25 4.37
CA VAL A 315 28.29 -17.46 5.79
C VAL A 315 28.75 -16.13 6.41
N SER A 316 27.97 -15.64 7.37
CA SER A 316 28.22 -14.45 8.18
C SER A 316 28.30 -14.88 9.63
N LYS A 317 29.14 -14.21 10.44
CA LYS A 317 29.07 -14.29 11.91
C LYS A 317 27.81 -13.62 12.49
N LYS A 318 26.90 -13.15 11.62
CA LYS A 318 25.63 -12.48 11.96
C LYS A 318 25.84 -11.32 12.94
N LEU A 319 26.89 -10.55 12.71
CA LEU A 319 27.28 -9.46 13.61
C LEU A 319 26.13 -8.43 13.74
N PRO A 320 25.76 -8.00 14.96
CA PRO A 320 24.67 -7.05 15.18
C PRO A 320 24.87 -5.73 14.42
N GLY A 321 23.83 -5.28 13.72
CA GLY A 321 23.83 -4.06 12.92
C GLY A 321 24.39 -4.23 11.50
N THR A 322 24.89 -5.39 11.11
CA THR A 322 25.43 -5.61 9.74
C THR A 322 24.36 -6.04 8.75
N VAL A 323 24.64 -5.96 7.44
CA VAL A 323 23.66 -6.33 6.38
C VAL A 323 23.06 -7.74 6.52
N ASN A 324 23.73 -8.62 7.28
CA ASN A 324 23.35 -10.01 7.51
C ASN A 324 22.56 -10.23 8.81
N ASP A 325 22.40 -9.19 9.63
CA ASP A 325 21.57 -9.21 10.82
C ASP A 325 20.15 -8.75 10.46
N PRO A 326 19.11 -9.59 10.57
CA PRO A 326 17.76 -9.20 10.17
C PRO A 326 17.24 -7.95 10.91
N PHE A 327 17.83 -7.61 12.07
CA PHE A 327 17.49 -6.44 12.87
C PHE A 327 18.50 -5.31 12.73
N TRP A 328 19.30 -5.28 11.65
CA TRP A 328 20.35 -4.26 11.53
C TRP A 328 19.79 -2.84 11.46
N ILE A 329 18.53 -2.73 11.05
CA ILE A 329 17.72 -1.51 11.04
C ILE A 329 17.52 -0.95 12.46
N PHE A 330 17.61 -1.80 13.49
CA PHE A 330 17.43 -1.50 14.91
C PHE A 330 18.75 -1.72 15.67
N PRO A 331 19.77 -0.85 15.50
CA PRO A 331 21.05 -1.04 16.18
C PRO A 331 20.93 -1.02 17.71
N GLU A 332 19.90 -0.37 18.24
CA GLU A 332 19.58 -0.29 19.67
C GLU A 332 18.76 -1.48 20.19
N MET A 333 18.43 -2.46 19.34
CA MET A 333 17.86 -3.72 19.79
C MET A 333 18.91 -4.46 20.61
N SER A 334 18.56 -4.77 21.86
CA SER A 334 19.42 -5.47 22.80
C SER A 334 19.76 -6.89 22.29
N ASP A 335 20.96 -7.36 22.60
CA ASP A 335 21.41 -8.70 22.16
C ASP A 335 20.50 -9.82 22.68
N HIS A 336 19.92 -9.68 23.87
CA HIS A 336 18.97 -10.67 24.38
C HIS A 336 17.73 -10.82 23.49
N LEU A 337 17.20 -9.75 22.89
CA LEU A 337 16.06 -9.81 21.96
C LEU A 337 16.45 -10.44 20.62
N ARG A 338 17.70 -10.22 20.18
CA ARG A 338 18.24 -10.80 18.93
C ARG A 338 18.44 -12.30 19.01
N HIS A 339 18.61 -12.83 20.23
CA HIS A 339 18.86 -14.24 20.50
C HIS A 339 17.64 -15.01 21.00
N ILE A 340 16.45 -14.39 21.08
CA ILE A 340 15.21 -15.12 21.36
C ILE A 340 15.03 -16.15 20.24
N PRO A 341 14.99 -17.46 20.56
CA PRO A 341 14.84 -18.50 19.55
C PRO A 341 13.57 -18.26 18.73
N MET A 342 13.74 -17.97 17.44
CA MET A 342 12.62 -17.68 16.53
C MET A 342 11.64 -18.86 16.42
N SER A 343 12.08 -20.08 16.75
CA SER A 343 11.24 -21.29 16.79
C SER A 343 10.34 -21.40 18.02
N ALA A 344 10.59 -20.64 19.08
CA ALA A 344 9.74 -20.65 20.29
C ALA A 344 8.53 -19.70 20.17
N ALA A 345 8.48 -18.88 19.11
CA ALA A 345 7.31 -18.09 18.73
C ALA A 345 6.33 -18.88 17.83
N GLU A 346 6.34 -20.21 17.93
CA GLU A 346 5.26 -21.03 17.37
C GLU A 346 3.95 -20.63 18.04
N LYS A 347 3.04 -20.06 17.24
CA LYS A 347 1.61 -19.77 17.49
C LYS A 347 1.27 -18.36 17.99
N GLN A 348 1.47 -17.30 17.20
CA GLN A 348 0.64 -16.09 17.38
C GLN A 348 0.14 -15.47 16.06
N VAL A 349 -1.07 -15.90 15.68
CA VAL A 349 -2.30 -15.14 15.34
C VAL A 349 -2.24 -13.90 14.41
N THR A 350 -1.18 -13.10 14.34
CA THR A 350 -1.22 -11.78 13.68
C THR A 350 -1.07 -11.81 12.14
N SER A 351 -0.63 -12.93 11.54
CA SER A 351 -0.38 -12.99 10.08
C SER A 351 -1.63 -13.16 9.19
N ILE A 352 -2.85 -13.24 9.74
CA ILE A 352 -4.08 -13.52 8.96
C ILE A 352 -5.19 -12.49 9.25
N GLY A 353 -4.85 -11.29 9.74
CA GLY A 353 -5.87 -10.31 10.12
C GLY A 353 -6.62 -10.74 11.38
N PHE A 354 -5.87 -11.14 12.40
CA PHE A 354 -6.33 -11.08 13.77
C PHE A 354 -5.57 -9.92 14.40
N GLY A 355 -6.29 -9.03 15.08
CA GLY A 355 -5.65 -8.01 15.90
C GLY A 355 -4.93 -8.70 17.05
N ASN A 356 -4.06 -7.96 17.76
CA ASN A 356 -3.52 -8.48 19.00
C ASN A 356 -4.69 -8.92 19.89
N PRO A 357 -4.71 -10.18 20.34
CA PRO A 357 -5.76 -10.63 21.23
C PRO A 357 -5.89 -9.68 22.40
N ASN A 358 -7.09 -9.18 22.65
CA ASN A 358 -7.34 -8.42 23.86
C ASN A 358 -7.00 -9.34 25.04
N THR A 359 -5.97 -9.00 25.81
CA THR A 359 -5.47 -9.83 26.92
C THR A 359 -6.42 -9.82 28.13
N ALA A 360 -7.51 -9.05 28.10
CA ALA A 360 -8.34 -8.79 29.27
C ALA A 360 -9.45 -9.84 29.54
N PRO A 361 -10.03 -10.54 28.54
CA PRO A 361 -10.76 -11.79 28.76
C PRO A 361 -10.19 -12.98 27.97
N ALA A 362 -10.15 -14.16 28.60
CA ALA A 362 -9.88 -15.39 27.87
C ALA A 362 -10.97 -15.64 26.82
N TYR A 363 -10.57 -15.83 25.57
CA TYR A 363 -11.50 -16.18 24.48
C TYR A 363 -12.35 -17.40 24.85
N SER A 364 -13.61 -17.41 24.40
CA SER A 364 -14.47 -18.58 24.53
C SER A 364 -13.81 -19.82 23.88
N PRO A 365 -14.08 -21.04 24.36
CA PRO A 365 -13.54 -22.25 23.73
C PRO A 365 -13.89 -22.36 22.23
N ALA A 366 -15.07 -21.88 21.83
CA ALA A 366 -15.49 -21.84 20.43
C ALA A 366 -14.62 -20.89 19.61
N LEU A 367 -14.36 -19.68 20.11
CA LEU A 367 -13.49 -18.72 19.43
C LEU A 367 -12.04 -19.20 19.36
N GLN A 368 -11.54 -19.87 20.40
CA GLN A 368 -10.22 -20.51 20.37
C GLN A 368 -10.13 -21.58 19.28
N ARG A 369 -11.16 -22.43 19.14
CA ARG A 369 -11.25 -23.41 18.05
C ARG A 369 -11.22 -22.72 16.68
N GLN A 370 -11.96 -21.63 16.54
CA GLN A 370 -12.01 -20.85 15.30
C GLN A 370 -10.65 -20.26 14.92
N VAL A 371 -9.96 -19.64 15.88
CA VAL A 371 -8.60 -19.11 15.71
C VAL A 371 -7.63 -20.23 15.32
N SER A 372 -7.72 -21.39 15.96
CA SER A 372 -6.86 -22.55 15.67
C SER A 372 -7.04 -23.05 14.23
N LEU A 373 -8.28 -23.19 13.75
CA LEU A 373 -8.57 -23.66 12.40
C LEU A 373 -8.07 -22.68 11.33
N ILE A 374 -8.30 -21.38 11.51
CA ILE A 374 -7.83 -20.35 10.57
C ILE A 374 -6.30 -20.26 10.57
N THR A 375 -5.67 -20.45 11.73
CA THR A 375 -4.20 -20.50 11.82
C THR A 375 -3.65 -21.70 11.05
N ALA A 376 -4.35 -22.84 11.08
CA ALA A 376 -3.97 -24.04 10.34
C ALA A 376 -4.22 -23.94 8.82
N ASP A 377 -5.26 -23.21 8.38
CA ASP A 377 -5.57 -22.98 6.98
C ASP A 377 -5.66 -21.47 6.66
N LYS A 378 -4.53 -20.89 6.23
CA LYS A 378 -4.42 -19.45 5.92
C LYS A 378 -5.31 -18.99 4.74
N TYR A 379 -5.81 -19.94 3.94
CA TYR A 379 -6.70 -19.64 2.82
C TYR A 379 -8.17 -19.57 3.21
N ALA A 380 -8.53 -20.06 4.40
CA ALA A 380 -9.86 -19.89 4.96
C ALA A 380 -10.04 -18.47 5.51
N ASP A 381 -11.20 -17.87 5.24
CA ASP A 381 -11.61 -16.60 5.83
C ASP A 381 -12.48 -16.81 7.08
N TYR A 382 -13.16 -17.95 7.15
CA TYR A 382 -13.89 -18.40 8.32
C TYR A 382 -14.08 -19.92 8.28
N PHE A 383 -14.37 -20.53 9.42
CA PHE A 383 -14.98 -21.85 9.49
C PHE A 383 -16.37 -21.74 10.12
N LEU A 384 -17.35 -22.38 9.48
CA LEU A 384 -18.67 -22.61 10.05
C LEU A 384 -18.77 -24.08 10.46
N PHE A 385 -19.67 -24.44 11.36
CA PHE A 385 -19.86 -25.84 11.77
C PHE A 385 -21.26 -26.31 11.38
N ASP A 386 -21.35 -27.37 10.60
CA ASP A 386 -22.62 -28.01 10.23
C ASP A 386 -23.21 -28.83 11.38
N GLU A 387 -24.35 -29.49 11.14
CA GLU A 387 -25.13 -30.29 12.11
C GLU A 387 -24.29 -31.30 12.90
N ASP A 388 -23.32 -31.92 12.24
CA ASP A 388 -22.43 -32.93 12.81
C ASP A 388 -21.16 -32.34 13.43
N ASP A 389 -21.14 -31.01 13.63
CA ASP A 389 -19.98 -30.23 14.11
C ASP A 389 -18.74 -30.36 13.21
N CYS A 390 -18.96 -30.66 11.91
CA CYS A 390 -17.88 -30.72 10.93
C CYS A 390 -17.50 -29.31 10.46
N PRO A 391 -16.20 -28.97 10.39
CA PRO A 391 -15.75 -27.66 9.98
C PRO A 391 -15.97 -27.45 8.47
N VAL A 392 -16.84 -26.51 8.13
CA VAL A 392 -17.10 -26.03 6.78
C VAL A 392 -16.28 -24.78 6.51
N ARG A 393 -15.27 -24.92 5.66
CA ARG A 393 -14.43 -23.81 5.23
C ARG A 393 -15.24 -22.76 4.42
N PHE A 394 -15.09 -21.49 4.80
CA PHE A 394 -15.60 -20.32 4.08
C PHE A 394 -14.45 -19.53 3.46
N VAL A 395 -14.55 -19.21 2.17
CA VAL A 395 -13.53 -18.47 1.41
C VAL A 395 -14.21 -17.40 0.57
N LEU A 396 -13.75 -16.17 0.72
CA LEU A 396 -14.10 -15.04 -0.13
C LEU A 396 -13.17 -15.03 -1.35
N HIS A 397 -13.73 -14.99 -2.54
CA HIS A 397 -12.95 -14.95 -3.78
C HIS A 397 -12.61 -13.51 -4.21
N ASP A 398 -13.50 -12.57 -3.95
CA ASP A 398 -13.20 -11.16 -4.17
C ASP A 398 -12.15 -10.66 -3.17
N THR A 399 -11.08 -10.08 -3.70
CA THR A 399 -9.92 -9.62 -2.93
C THR A 399 -10.29 -8.50 -1.96
N SER A 400 -11.09 -7.55 -2.42
CA SER A 400 -11.47 -6.41 -1.58
C SER A 400 -12.43 -6.84 -0.47
N THR A 401 -13.39 -7.72 -0.77
CA THR A 401 -14.33 -8.26 0.22
C THR A 401 -13.61 -9.13 1.24
N LYS A 402 -12.68 -9.98 0.80
CA LYS A 402 -11.80 -10.75 1.68
C LYS A 402 -11.01 -9.85 2.63
N MET A 403 -10.40 -8.80 2.09
CA MET A 403 -9.61 -7.84 2.85
C MET A 403 -10.47 -7.15 3.92
N VAL A 404 -11.62 -6.59 3.52
CA VAL A 404 -12.54 -5.92 4.45
C VAL A 404 -13.09 -6.90 5.50
N PHE A 405 -13.45 -8.13 5.11
CA PHE A 405 -13.88 -9.17 6.04
C PHE A 405 -12.80 -9.46 7.09
N ARG A 406 -11.54 -9.66 6.66
CA ARG A 406 -10.41 -9.92 7.57
C ARG A 406 -10.14 -8.73 8.50
N ILE A 407 -10.25 -7.50 7.99
CA ILE A 407 -10.13 -6.27 8.81
C ILE A 407 -11.24 -6.20 9.87
N VAL A 408 -12.49 -6.41 9.47
CA VAL A 408 -13.64 -6.37 10.38
C VAL A 408 -13.52 -7.46 11.45
N ARG A 409 -13.16 -8.68 11.06
CA ARG A 409 -12.88 -9.78 12.00
C ARG A 409 -11.75 -9.43 12.96
N SER A 410 -10.66 -8.87 12.46
CA SER A 410 -9.55 -8.35 13.28
C SER A 410 -10.01 -7.31 14.30
N GLY A 411 -10.91 -6.41 13.89
CA GLY A 411 -11.52 -5.39 14.75
C GLY A 411 -12.32 -6.00 15.89
N VAL A 412 -13.25 -6.91 15.58
CA VAL A 412 -14.06 -7.63 16.59
C VAL A 412 -13.17 -8.29 17.66
N LEU A 413 -12.07 -8.91 17.24
CA LEU A 413 -11.16 -9.62 18.14
C LEU A 413 -10.32 -8.71 19.06
N SER A 414 -10.17 -7.43 18.71
CA SER A 414 -9.24 -6.51 19.36
C SER A 414 -9.91 -5.41 20.18
N SER A 415 -11.04 -4.86 19.75
CA SER A 415 -11.62 -3.65 20.38
C SER A 415 -12.94 -3.87 21.13
N ASN A 416 -13.43 -5.10 21.27
CA ASN A 416 -14.74 -5.40 21.86
C ASN A 416 -15.90 -4.57 21.23
N GLU A 417 -15.69 -4.08 20.00
CA GLU A 417 -16.67 -3.30 19.27
C GLU A 417 -17.72 -4.25 18.67
N GLU A 418 -18.77 -4.53 19.46
CA GLU A 418 -19.88 -5.42 19.10
C GLU A 418 -20.52 -5.06 17.76
N GLN A 419 -20.51 -3.79 17.35
CA GLN A 419 -21.11 -3.35 16.07
C GLN A 419 -20.54 -4.10 14.84
N TRP A 420 -19.28 -4.53 14.87
CA TRP A 420 -18.65 -5.19 13.73
C TRP A 420 -19.10 -6.64 13.54
N ILE A 421 -19.56 -7.32 14.61
CA ILE A 421 -19.98 -8.72 14.52
C ILE A 421 -21.21 -8.88 13.63
N GLY A 422 -22.12 -7.89 13.64
CA GLY A 422 -23.30 -7.88 12.79
C GLY A 422 -22.95 -7.95 11.30
N PHE A 423 -21.85 -7.31 10.88
CA PHE A 423 -21.40 -7.35 9.48
C PHE A 423 -20.83 -8.73 9.09
N ILE A 424 -20.05 -9.35 9.99
CA ILE A 424 -19.51 -10.70 9.76
C ILE A 424 -20.66 -11.70 9.66
N ALA A 425 -21.59 -11.65 10.62
CA ALA A 425 -22.75 -12.52 10.69
C ALA A 425 -23.63 -12.39 9.43
N GLU A 426 -23.93 -11.16 9.02
CA GLU A 426 -24.73 -10.89 7.82
C GLU A 426 -24.07 -11.42 6.54
N CYS A 427 -22.75 -11.26 6.39
CA CYS A 427 -22.01 -11.83 5.26
C CYS A 427 -22.03 -13.37 5.27
N LEU A 428 -21.76 -14.00 6.42
CA LEU A 428 -21.80 -15.46 6.55
C LEU A 428 -23.19 -16.02 6.25
N ILE A 429 -24.26 -15.39 6.77
CA ILE A 429 -25.64 -15.81 6.53
C ILE A 429 -26.00 -15.69 5.04
N LYS A 430 -25.69 -14.56 4.39
CA LYS A 430 -26.03 -14.38 2.96
C LYS A 430 -25.25 -15.34 2.07
N MET A 431 -23.98 -15.59 2.36
CA MET A 431 -23.11 -16.40 1.51
C MET A 431 -23.24 -17.91 1.77
N MET A 432 -23.53 -18.30 3.00
CA MET A 432 -23.50 -19.71 3.43
C MET A 432 -24.85 -20.23 3.95
N GLY A 433 -25.83 -19.35 4.20
CA GLY A 433 -27.12 -19.72 4.81
C GLY A 433 -27.99 -20.67 3.97
N GLN A 434 -27.67 -20.83 2.68
CA GLN A 434 -28.33 -21.77 1.77
C GLN A 434 -27.58 -23.11 1.63
N LYS A 435 -26.40 -23.24 2.25
CA LYS A 435 -25.63 -24.48 2.21
C LYS A 435 -26.27 -25.49 3.18
N PRO A 436 -26.46 -26.76 2.78
CA PRO A 436 -27.01 -27.79 3.66
C PRO A 436 -26.25 -27.85 5.00
N GLY A 437 -27.00 -27.91 6.11
CA GLY A 437 -26.46 -27.94 7.47
C GLY A 437 -26.01 -26.59 8.04
N LEU A 438 -26.11 -25.48 7.29
CA LEU A 438 -25.72 -24.14 7.75
C LEU A 438 -26.88 -23.15 7.70
N SER A 439 -27.91 -23.37 8.52
CA SER A 439 -29.03 -22.42 8.63
C SER A 439 -28.58 -21.07 9.22
N ARG A 440 -29.41 -20.03 9.03
CA ARG A 440 -29.21 -18.72 9.65
C ARG A 440 -29.06 -18.85 11.17
N GLU A 441 -29.95 -19.59 11.80
CA GLU A 441 -30.00 -19.80 13.25
C GLU A 441 -28.71 -20.47 13.73
N ARG A 442 -28.21 -21.45 12.98
CA ARG A 442 -26.96 -22.14 13.32
C ARG A 442 -25.74 -21.23 13.22
N ILE A 443 -25.67 -20.40 12.18
CA ILE A 443 -24.60 -19.42 12.03
C ILE A 443 -24.63 -18.41 13.19
N LEU A 444 -25.82 -17.90 13.54
CA LEU A 444 -25.99 -16.99 14.67
C LEU A 444 -25.61 -17.63 16.00
N GLU A 445 -26.03 -18.88 16.23
CA GLU A 445 -25.72 -19.64 17.45
C GLU A 445 -24.20 -19.87 17.58
N GLN A 446 -23.53 -20.24 16.48
CA GLN A 446 -22.07 -20.35 16.46
C GLN A 446 -21.40 -19.03 16.85
N LEU A 447 -21.78 -17.93 16.22
CA LEU A 447 -21.21 -16.62 16.51
C LEU A 447 -21.49 -16.17 17.95
N GLY A 448 -22.67 -16.51 18.49
CA GLY A 448 -23.01 -16.26 19.90
C GLY A 448 -22.12 -17.05 20.86
N ARG A 449 -21.78 -18.31 20.53
CA ARG A 449 -20.80 -19.09 21.31
C ARG A 449 -19.38 -18.52 21.21
N GLU A 450 -19.01 -17.98 20.06
CA GLU A 450 -17.67 -17.43 19.81
C GLU A 450 -17.47 -16.08 20.50
N TYR A 451 -18.36 -15.11 20.27
CA TYR A 451 -18.19 -13.72 20.69
C TYR A 451 -19.08 -13.29 21.86
N GLY A 452 -20.08 -14.10 22.23
CA GLY A 452 -21.09 -13.72 23.22
C GLY A 452 -22.10 -12.69 22.69
N GLY A 453 -22.94 -12.16 23.57
CA GLY A 453 -23.94 -11.13 23.25
C GLY A 453 -25.12 -11.61 22.41
N ASP A 454 -26.03 -10.68 22.08
CA ASP A 454 -27.17 -10.94 21.19
C ASP A 454 -26.80 -10.67 19.72
N ILE A 455 -26.17 -11.65 19.09
CA ILE A 455 -25.76 -11.55 17.68
C ILE A 455 -26.98 -11.38 16.77
N ALA A 456 -28.13 -11.94 17.13
CA ALA A 456 -29.34 -11.85 16.32
C ALA A 456 -29.86 -10.40 16.27
N GLU A 457 -29.82 -9.69 17.40
CA GLU A 457 -30.17 -8.26 17.46
C GLU A 457 -29.22 -7.40 16.60
N GLU A 458 -27.91 -7.61 16.69
CA GLU A 458 -26.93 -6.85 15.90
C GLU A 458 -27.08 -7.10 14.39
N VAL A 459 -27.38 -8.34 13.98
CA VAL A 459 -27.70 -8.63 12.56
C VAL A 459 -29.00 -7.92 12.15
N ALA A 460 -30.05 -7.99 12.96
CA ALA A 460 -31.31 -7.33 12.65
C ALA A 460 -31.15 -5.81 12.53
N LYS A 461 -30.25 -5.20 13.31
CA LYS A 461 -29.89 -3.78 13.23
C LYS A 461 -29.15 -3.45 11.93
N VAL A 462 -28.17 -4.27 11.52
CA VAL A 462 -27.49 -4.12 10.22
C VAL A 462 -28.48 -4.24 9.06
N GLU A 463 -29.36 -5.25 9.08
CA GLU A 463 -30.37 -5.45 8.03
C GLU A 463 -31.39 -4.31 7.97
N ARG A 464 -31.82 -3.77 9.11
CA ARG A 464 -32.66 -2.56 9.17
C ARG A 464 -31.96 -1.35 8.53
N ASN A 465 -30.69 -1.13 8.88
CA ASN A 465 -29.90 -0.03 8.31
C ASN A 465 -29.73 -0.18 6.80
N GLN A 466 -29.52 -1.40 6.30
CA GLN A 466 -29.48 -1.67 4.86
C GLN A 466 -30.81 -1.37 4.18
N ARG A 467 -31.94 -1.81 4.75
CA ARG A 467 -33.27 -1.52 4.21
C ARG A 467 -33.52 -0.02 4.15
N MET A 468 -33.18 0.72 5.21
CA MET A 468 -33.31 2.17 5.24
C MET A 468 -32.46 2.86 4.15
N ARG A 469 -31.22 2.40 3.94
CA ARG A 469 -30.36 2.92 2.86
C ARG A 469 -30.90 2.56 1.48
N ALA A 470 -31.39 1.34 1.28
CA ALA A 470 -31.99 0.89 0.03
C ALA A 470 -33.26 1.68 -0.31
N LEU A 471 -34.05 2.06 0.70
CA LEU A 471 -35.22 2.93 0.51
C LEU A 471 -34.84 4.37 0.19
N ALA A 472 -33.76 4.90 0.78
CA ALA A 472 -33.26 6.24 0.51
C ALA A 472 -32.61 6.36 -0.88
N VAL A 473 -32.00 5.28 -1.37
CA VAL A 473 -31.42 5.20 -2.71
C VAL A 473 -32.42 4.51 -3.62
N SER A 474 -33.37 5.25 -4.18
CA SER A 474 -34.44 4.75 -5.09
C SER A 474 -33.96 4.03 -6.36
N ASN A 475 -32.65 3.74 -6.48
CA ASN A 475 -32.01 3.04 -7.59
C ASN A 475 -31.50 1.63 -7.18
N GLY A 476 -32.43 0.72 -6.86
CA GLY A 476 -32.46 -0.63 -7.44
C GLY A 476 -31.35 -1.66 -7.15
N ARG A 477 -30.47 -1.52 -6.14
CA ARG A 477 -29.53 -2.60 -5.76
C ARG A 477 -29.96 -3.32 -4.49
N ALA A 478 -31.04 -4.09 -4.58
CA ALA A 478 -31.39 -5.07 -3.55
C ALA A 478 -30.50 -6.32 -3.70
N GLY A 479 -29.76 -6.68 -2.66
CA GLY A 479 -29.04 -7.97 -2.61
C GLY A 479 -27.66 -7.94 -1.95
N ASN A 480 -26.91 -6.85 -2.12
CA ASN A 480 -25.52 -6.80 -1.64
C ASN A 480 -25.43 -6.88 -0.12
N THR A 481 -24.43 -7.59 0.39
CA THR A 481 -24.06 -7.62 1.82
C THR A 481 -23.49 -6.27 2.26
N MET A 482 -23.46 -5.93 3.55
CA MET A 482 -22.82 -4.69 3.99
C MET A 482 -21.31 -4.75 3.75
N LEU A 483 -20.71 -5.94 3.87
CA LEU A 483 -19.31 -6.15 3.52
C LEU A 483 -19.05 -5.98 2.03
N GLU A 484 -19.95 -6.43 1.16
CA GLU A 484 -19.91 -6.12 -0.26
C GLU A 484 -20.16 -4.64 -0.49
N VAL A 485 -21.06 -3.97 0.21
CA VAL A 485 -21.24 -2.52 0.10
C VAL A 485 -20.02 -1.76 0.64
N LEU A 486 -19.29 -2.26 1.63
CA LEU A 486 -18.05 -1.66 2.13
C LEU A 486 -16.87 -1.93 1.19
N SER A 487 -16.79 -3.14 0.64
CA SER A 487 -15.81 -3.55 -0.37
C SER A 487 -16.05 -2.81 -1.69
N GLU A 488 -17.29 -2.78 -2.13
CA GLU A 488 -17.78 -1.94 -3.20
C GLU A 488 -17.55 -0.50 -2.83
N ASN A 489 -17.87 0.05 -1.67
CA ASN A 489 -17.50 1.44 -1.38
C ASN A 489 -15.97 1.64 -1.44
N MET A 490 -15.15 0.69 -1.01
CA MET A 490 -13.70 0.72 -1.28
C MET A 490 -13.34 0.64 -2.77
N LEU A 491 -14.15 -0.02 -3.62
CA LEU A 491 -13.95 -0.23 -5.06
C LEU A 491 -14.68 0.78 -5.96
N LEU A 492 -16.00 0.96 -5.80
CA LEU A 492 -16.91 2.03 -6.21
C LEU A 492 -16.49 3.43 -5.77
N LEU A 493 -15.82 3.69 -4.64
CA LEU A 493 -15.18 5.02 -4.51
C LEU A 493 -14.03 5.20 -5.52
N GLY A 494 -13.49 4.10 -6.07
CA GLY A 494 -12.64 4.09 -7.26
C GLY A 494 -13.36 3.90 -8.61
N ALA A 495 -14.63 3.46 -8.64
CA ALA A 495 -15.35 3.07 -9.86
C ALA A 495 -16.65 3.86 -10.17
N VAL A 496 -17.31 4.49 -9.18
CA VAL A 496 -18.30 5.59 -9.37
C VAL A 496 -17.66 6.75 -10.12
N ILE A 497 -16.33 6.86 -10.03
CA ILE A 497 -15.43 7.66 -10.86
C ILE A 497 -15.57 7.41 -12.37
N ARG A 498 -15.92 6.18 -12.82
CA ARG A 498 -16.08 5.88 -14.25
C ARG A 498 -17.47 6.23 -14.79
N SER A 499 -18.51 6.10 -13.97
CA SER A 499 -19.89 6.19 -14.45
C SER A 499 -20.38 7.62 -14.73
N THR A 500 -19.68 8.64 -14.24
CA THR A 500 -19.99 10.07 -14.52
C THR A 500 -19.30 10.62 -15.76
N GLY A 501 -18.22 9.99 -16.25
CA GLY A 501 -17.46 10.49 -17.41
C GLY A 501 -17.84 9.90 -18.78
N GLN A 502 -18.50 8.74 -18.82
CA GLN A 502 -18.83 8.06 -20.10
C GLN A 502 -20.15 8.48 -20.75
N ARG A 503 -20.89 9.43 -20.17
CA ARG A 503 -22.15 9.95 -20.76
C ARG A 503 -22.02 11.36 -21.36
N SER A 504 -20.83 11.95 -21.42
CA SER A 504 -20.65 13.34 -21.86
C SER A 504 -19.44 13.59 -22.76
N VAL A 505 -18.99 12.58 -23.51
CA VAL A 505 -18.10 12.77 -24.67
C VAL A 505 -18.79 12.27 -25.91
#